data_AF-A0AAF0V7H2-F1
#
_entry.id   AF-A0AAF0V7H2-F1
#
_cell.length_a   1.000
_cell.length_b   1.000
_cell.length_c   1.000
_cell.angle_alpha   90.00
_cell.angle_beta   90.00
_cell.angle_gamma   90.00
#
_symmetry.space_group_name_H-M   'P 1'
#
loop_
_entity.id
_entity.type
_entity.pdbx_description
1 polymer ?
#
loop_
_entity_poly.entity_id
_entity_poly.type
_entity_poly.pdbx_seq_one_letter_code
_entity_poly.pdbx_strand_id
1 'polypeptide(L)'
;MNCLKFGPTYNSNFIEDLRLSNEIHIRHAKGNVLIFSITDFAIITGLRCKGNVKDFNYPASKTSRLVQRYFPSPNYNVNKGRLVDRFMQGGWDNNDDALQMAILFFIHTFLYSQLGDAPIPIEDFFMVEDGSYEEYP
;
A
#
# COMPACT_ATOMS: atom_id res chain seq x y z
N MET A 1 5.52 -21.12 4.25
CA MET A 1 5.32 -19.66 4.16
C MET A 1 3.86 -19.41 3.85
N ASN A 2 3.12 -18.82 4.79
CA ASN A 2 1.71 -18.48 4.59
C ASN A 2 1.66 -17.05 4.07
N CYS A 3 1.40 -16.88 2.78
CA CYS A 3 1.19 -15.55 2.20
C CYS A 3 -0.19 -15.02 2.59
N LEU A 4 -0.27 -13.76 3.03
CA LEU A 4 -1.51 -13.00 3.11
C LEU A 4 -2.07 -12.86 1.69
N LYS A 5 -3.30 -13.33 1.46
CA LYS A 5 -3.98 -13.23 0.16
C LYS A 5 -5.15 -12.27 0.29
N PHE A 6 -5.04 -11.09 -0.29
CA PHE A 6 -6.17 -10.20 -0.46
C PHE A 6 -7.00 -10.75 -1.63
N GLY A 7 -8.21 -11.24 -1.36
CA GLY A 7 -9.03 -11.94 -2.35
C GLY A 7 -10.53 -11.63 -2.20
N PRO A 8 -11.28 -11.58 -3.32
CA PRO A 8 -12.53 -10.83 -3.44
C PRO A 8 -13.75 -11.63 -2.97
N THR A 9 -14.73 -10.95 -2.39
CA THR A 9 -16.12 -11.41 -2.38
C THR A 9 -17.08 -10.23 -2.49
N TYR A 10 -16.93 -9.30 -3.44
CA TYR A 10 -18.02 -8.40 -3.83
C TYR A 10 -17.94 -8.04 -5.32
N ASN A 11 -19.12 -7.79 -5.88
CA ASN A 11 -19.43 -7.44 -7.27
C ASN A 11 -18.61 -6.24 -7.77
N SER A 12 -18.75 -5.96 -9.07
CA SER A 12 -17.98 -5.07 -9.96
C SER A 12 -17.45 -3.70 -9.50
N ASN A 13 -17.64 -3.26 -8.25
CA ASN A 13 -17.14 -1.99 -7.71
C ASN A 13 -16.35 -2.17 -6.38
N PHE A 14 -15.45 -3.17 -6.29
CA PHE A 14 -14.62 -3.45 -5.10
C PHE A 14 -13.97 -2.20 -4.46
N ILE A 15 -13.53 -1.23 -5.27
CA ILE A 15 -12.94 0.02 -4.78
C ILE A 15 -13.99 0.98 -4.19
N GLU A 16 -15.23 0.98 -4.69
CA GLU A 16 -16.31 1.80 -4.13
C GLU A 16 -16.90 1.19 -2.85
N ASP A 17 -17.04 -0.13 -2.78
CA ASP A 17 -17.51 -0.83 -1.57
C ASP A 17 -16.49 -0.68 -0.41
N LEU A 18 -15.19 -0.65 -0.73
CA LEU A 18 -14.13 -0.36 0.24
C LEU A 18 -14.08 1.11 0.67
N ARG A 19 -14.58 2.04 -0.13
CA ARG A 19 -14.66 3.48 0.20
C ARG A 19 -15.73 3.81 1.24
N LEU A 20 -16.74 2.95 1.41
CA LEU A 20 -17.83 3.13 2.37
C LEU A 20 -17.61 2.37 3.69
N SER A 21 -16.55 1.55 3.77
CA SER A 21 -16.25 0.71 4.93
C SER A 21 -15.15 1.33 5.79
N ASN A 22 -15.38 1.46 7.09
CA ASN A 22 -14.33 1.74 8.08
C ASN A 22 -13.52 0.49 8.44
N GLU A 23 -13.76 -0.63 7.75
CA GLU A 23 -13.21 -1.95 8.04
C GLU A 23 -12.44 -2.50 6.82
N ILE A 24 -11.29 -3.12 7.10
CA ILE A 24 -10.42 -3.83 6.17
C ILE A 24 -10.58 -5.34 6.40
N HIS A 25 -10.94 -6.05 5.35
CA HIS A 25 -11.10 -7.50 5.39
C HIS A 25 -9.90 -8.19 4.75
N ILE A 26 -9.12 -8.92 5.53
CA ILE A 26 -7.93 -9.68 5.08
C ILE A 26 -8.23 -11.17 5.14
N ARG A 27 -8.26 -11.84 3.98
CA ARG A 27 -8.55 -13.27 3.91
C ARG A 27 -7.27 -14.09 4.06
N HIS A 28 -7.22 -14.94 5.08
CA HIS A 28 -6.18 -15.95 5.22
C HIS A 28 -6.42 -17.09 4.22
N ALA A 29 -5.35 -17.74 3.74
CA ALA A 29 -5.42 -18.82 2.76
C ALA A 29 -6.31 -20.02 3.16
N LYS A 30 -6.59 -20.18 4.47
CA LYS A 30 -7.51 -21.20 5.02
C LYS A 30 -8.99 -20.78 5.01
N GLY A 31 -9.32 -19.61 4.46
CA GLY A 31 -10.71 -19.11 4.37
C GLY A 31 -11.12 -18.18 5.51
N ASN A 32 -10.38 -18.16 6.64
CA ASN A 32 -10.61 -17.22 7.73
C ASN A 32 -10.46 -15.78 7.23
N VAL A 33 -11.31 -14.87 7.72
CA VAL A 33 -11.23 -13.44 7.43
C VAL A 33 -10.85 -12.72 8.72
N LEU A 34 -9.78 -11.94 8.66
CA LEU A 34 -9.44 -10.98 9.69
C LEU A 34 -10.10 -9.66 9.32
N ILE A 35 -10.79 -9.05 10.29
CA ILE A 35 -11.47 -7.77 10.12
C ILE A 35 -10.78 -6.79 11.06
N PHE A 36 -10.31 -5.68 10.50
CA PHE A 36 -9.64 -4.61 11.23
C PHE A 36 -10.36 -3.30 10.92
N SER A 37 -10.52 -2.40 11.88
CA SER A 37 -10.80 -1.01 11.50
C SER A 37 -9.57 -0.41 10.79
N ILE A 38 -9.78 0.67 10.03
CA ILE A 38 -8.69 1.48 9.47
C ILE A 38 -7.69 1.88 10.57
N THR A 39 -8.20 2.23 11.76
CA THR A 39 -7.40 2.56 12.94
C THR A 39 -6.59 1.36 13.45
N ASP A 40 -7.20 0.17 13.53
CA ASP A 40 -6.48 -1.04 13.97
C ASP A 40 -5.35 -1.38 13.01
N PHE A 41 -5.58 -1.25 11.71
CA PHE A 41 -4.55 -1.47 10.70
C PHE A 41 -3.40 -0.47 10.84
N ALA A 42 -3.71 0.82 11.02
CA ALA A 42 -2.71 1.85 11.25
C ALA A 42 -1.85 1.56 12.50
N ILE A 43 -2.49 1.15 13.61
CA ILE A 43 -1.80 0.77 14.85
C ILE A 43 -0.90 -0.46 14.64
N ILE A 44 -1.41 -1.52 14.00
CA ILE A 44 -0.68 -2.78 13.80
C ILE A 44 0.51 -2.60 12.85
N THR A 45 0.33 -1.80 11.81
CA THR A 45 1.39 -1.53 10.82
C THR A 45 2.39 -0.48 11.29
N GLY A 46 2.08 0.26 12.37
CA GLY A 46 2.90 1.37 12.84
C GLY A 46 2.68 2.67 12.07
N LEU A 47 1.76 2.73 11.11
CA LEU A 47 1.41 3.94 10.37
C LEU A 47 0.75 4.97 11.31
N ARG A 48 1.52 5.92 11.87
CA ARG A 48 1.00 6.77 12.96
C ARG A 48 0.10 7.92 12.53
N CYS A 49 -0.10 8.17 11.24
CA CYS A 49 -0.89 9.29 10.71
C CYS A 49 -0.66 10.60 11.50
N LYS A 50 0.61 10.89 11.81
CA LYS A 50 1.09 12.02 12.61
C LYS A 50 2.44 12.48 12.06
N GLY A 51 2.47 13.62 11.35
CA GLY A 51 3.71 14.22 10.86
C GLY A 51 3.46 15.33 9.84
N ASN A 52 4.50 15.81 9.16
CA ASN A 52 4.38 16.69 8.01
C ASN A 52 5.07 16.05 6.81
N VAL A 53 4.40 16.02 5.65
CA VAL A 53 4.96 15.48 4.41
C VAL A 53 6.29 16.17 4.02
N LYS A 54 6.50 17.40 4.51
CA LYS A 54 7.74 18.17 4.29
C LYS A 54 8.96 17.66 5.06
N ASP A 55 8.78 16.78 6.04
CA ASP A 55 9.87 16.25 6.85
C ASP A 55 10.60 15.11 6.12
N PHE A 56 10.00 14.56 5.06
CA PHE A 56 10.58 13.54 4.19
C PHE A 56 11.41 14.19 3.09
N ASN A 57 12.72 14.35 3.34
CA ASN A 57 13.67 14.84 2.34
C ASN A 57 14.57 13.70 1.84
N TYR A 58 14.41 13.35 0.57
CA TYR A 58 15.19 12.29 -0.07
C TYR A 58 16.18 12.86 -1.10
N PRO A 59 17.40 12.30 -1.18
CA PRO A 59 18.36 12.75 -2.18
C PRO A 59 17.87 12.44 -3.60
N ALA A 60 18.05 13.37 -4.54
CA ALA A 60 17.58 13.24 -5.92
C ALA A 60 18.16 12.02 -6.68
N SER A 61 19.26 11.45 -6.20
CA SER A 61 19.87 10.24 -6.77
C SER A 61 19.35 8.93 -6.14
N LYS A 62 18.46 8.99 -5.15
CA LYS A 62 17.88 7.80 -4.52
C LYS A 62 17.05 7.05 -5.56
N THR A 63 17.14 5.73 -5.53
CA THR A 63 16.36 4.85 -6.40
C THR A 63 15.54 3.90 -5.54
N SER A 64 14.31 3.62 -5.93
CA SER A 64 13.43 2.75 -5.15
C SER A 64 13.68 1.31 -5.56
N ARG A 65 13.92 0.47 -4.55
CA ARG A 65 14.06 -0.98 -4.70
C ARG A 65 12.73 -1.62 -5.08
N LEU A 66 11.62 -1.19 -4.48
CA LEU A 66 10.26 -1.66 -4.78
C LEU A 66 9.89 -1.35 -6.23
N VAL A 67 10.15 -0.12 -6.70
CA VAL A 67 9.87 0.28 -8.09
C VAL A 67 10.68 -0.55 -9.08
N GLN A 68 11.98 -0.70 -8.87
CA GLN A 68 12.84 -1.51 -9.74
C GLN A 68 12.40 -2.98 -9.82
N ARG A 69 11.94 -3.53 -8.69
CA ARG A 69 11.67 -4.97 -8.56
C ARG A 69 10.26 -5.35 -8.98
N TYR A 70 9.27 -4.51 -8.67
CA TYR A 70 7.86 -4.85 -8.82
C TYR A 70 7.15 -4.06 -9.91
N PHE A 71 7.77 -3.01 -10.46
CA PHE A 71 7.16 -2.16 -11.48
C PHE A 71 8.07 -1.99 -12.71
N PRO A 72 8.43 -3.08 -13.41
CA PRO A 72 9.26 -2.97 -14.61
C PRO A 72 8.56 -2.07 -15.64
N SER A 73 9.16 -0.90 -15.91
CA SER A 73 8.67 0.08 -16.87
C SER A 73 9.83 1.01 -17.27
N PRO A 74 9.91 1.45 -18.53
CA PRO A 74 11.00 2.32 -19.01
C PRO A 74 11.14 3.63 -18.24
N ASN A 75 10.02 4.15 -17.70
CA ASN A 75 9.98 5.46 -17.07
C ASN A 75 9.84 5.39 -15.55
N TYR A 76 9.79 4.18 -14.95
CA TYR A 76 9.61 3.93 -13.51
C TYR A 76 8.40 4.61 -12.84
N ASN A 77 7.56 5.31 -13.59
CA ASN A 77 6.34 5.95 -13.08
C ASN A 77 5.32 4.89 -12.67
N VAL A 78 4.90 4.94 -11.41
CA VAL A 78 3.83 4.12 -10.87
C VAL A 78 2.64 5.03 -10.62
N ASN A 79 1.46 4.61 -11.08
CA ASN A 79 0.21 5.26 -10.79
C ASN A 79 -0.65 4.33 -9.92
N LYS A 80 -1.75 4.86 -9.39
CA LYS A 80 -2.63 4.12 -8.49
C LYS A 80 -3.14 2.80 -9.10
N GLY A 81 -3.54 2.79 -10.37
CA GLY A 81 -4.01 1.60 -11.06
C GLY A 81 -2.94 0.51 -11.09
N ARG A 82 -1.70 0.85 -11.51
CA ARG A 82 -0.58 -0.10 -11.52
C ARG A 82 -0.25 -0.61 -10.12
N LEU A 83 -0.34 0.23 -9.08
CA LEU A 83 -0.14 -0.20 -7.70
C LEU A 83 -1.20 -1.22 -7.27
N VAL A 84 -2.48 -0.97 -7.55
CA VAL A 84 -3.59 -1.88 -7.23
C VAL A 84 -3.38 -3.21 -7.96
N ASP A 85 -3.12 -3.18 -9.26
CA ASP A 85 -2.89 -4.40 -10.06
C ASP A 85 -1.70 -5.20 -9.53
N ARG A 86 -0.59 -4.53 -9.23
CA ARG A 86 0.59 -5.19 -8.66
C ARG A 86 0.30 -5.77 -7.30
N PHE A 87 -0.43 -5.06 -6.44
CA PHE A 87 -0.79 -5.54 -5.11
C PHE A 87 -1.65 -6.80 -5.16
N MET A 88 -2.63 -6.84 -6.07
CA MET A 88 -3.51 -8.01 -6.27
C MET A 88 -2.76 -9.24 -6.79
N GLN A 89 -1.68 -9.07 -7.56
CA GLN A 89 -0.84 -10.19 -8.00
C GLN A 89 -0.09 -10.87 -6.84
N GLY A 90 0.23 -10.13 -5.77
CA GLY A 90 0.97 -10.67 -4.61
C GLY A 90 2.36 -11.22 -5.00
N GLY A 91 2.80 -12.31 -4.36
CA GLY A 91 4.09 -12.95 -4.69
C GLY A 91 5.29 -12.07 -4.35
N TRP A 92 5.32 -11.58 -3.12
CA TRP A 92 6.42 -10.77 -2.60
C TRP A 92 7.62 -11.64 -2.25
N ASP A 93 8.83 -11.15 -2.50
CA ASP A 93 10.05 -11.93 -2.28
C ASP A 93 10.36 -12.13 -0.79
N ASN A 94 9.90 -11.22 0.07
CA ASN A 94 10.06 -11.31 1.51
C ASN A 94 8.89 -10.59 2.21
N ASN A 95 8.82 -10.75 3.54
CA ASN A 95 7.75 -10.18 4.35
C ASN A 95 7.82 -8.64 4.43
N ASP A 96 9.02 -8.05 4.36
CA ASP A 96 9.19 -6.61 4.42
C ASP A 96 8.61 -5.97 3.16
N ASP A 97 8.90 -6.53 1.98
CA ASP A 97 8.33 -6.09 0.71
C ASP A 97 6.81 -6.20 0.71
N ALA A 98 6.28 -7.28 1.28
CA ALA A 98 4.84 -7.47 1.43
C ALA A 98 4.22 -6.39 2.31
N LEU A 99 4.86 -6.07 3.44
CA LEU A 99 4.41 -5.04 4.38
C LEU A 99 4.47 -3.65 3.75
N GLN A 100 5.61 -3.29 3.14
CA GLN A 100 5.83 -2.00 2.51
C GLN A 100 4.82 -1.76 1.38
N MET A 101 4.57 -2.78 0.54
CA MET A 101 3.55 -2.70 -0.51
C MET A 101 2.13 -2.62 0.04
N ALA A 102 1.84 -3.28 1.17
CA ALA A 102 0.53 -3.17 1.84
C ALA A 102 0.29 -1.78 2.42
N ILE A 103 1.30 -1.18 3.04
CA ILE A 103 1.24 0.20 3.55
C ILE A 103 1.02 1.17 2.39
N LEU A 104 1.80 1.05 1.31
CA LEU A 104 1.66 1.92 0.14
C LEU A 104 0.28 1.78 -0.52
N PHE A 105 -0.20 0.55 -0.70
CA PHE A 105 -1.56 0.28 -1.19
C PHE A 105 -2.61 0.94 -0.29
N PHE A 106 -2.43 0.84 1.02
CA PHE A 106 -3.36 1.39 1.99
C PHE A 106 -3.44 2.92 1.92
N ILE A 107 -2.28 3.60 1.89
CA ILE A 107 -2.19 5.07 1.79
C ILE A 107 -2.91 5.58 0.53
N HIS A 108 -2.60 5.06 -0.65
CA HIS A 108 -3.14 5.57 -1.91
C HIS A 108 -4.57 5.12 -2.22
N THR A 109 -5.01 4.01 -1.63
CA THR A 109 -6.37 3.48 -1.85
C THR A 109 -7.37 4.09 -0.86
N PHE A 110 -7.02 4.14 0.43
CA PHE A 110 -7.95 4.53 1.50
C PHE A 110 -7.69 5.95 2.00
N LEU A 111 -6.47 6.30 2.40
CA LEU A 111 -6.20 7.59 3.05
C LEU A 111 -6.32 8.76 2.08
N TYR A 112 -5.60 8.70 0.96
CA TYR A 112 -5.63 9.77 -0.02
C TYR A 112 -6.93 9.78 -0.84
N SER A 113 -7.58 8.62 -0.98
CA SER A 113 -8.85 8.46 -1.69
C SER A 113 -8.92 9.17 -3.05
N GLN A 114 -7.77 9.46 -3.68
CA GLN A 114 -7.68 10.29 -4.89
C GLN A 114 -8.54 9.65 -5.98
N LEU A 115 -9.37 10.50 -6.61
CA LEU A 115 -10.20 10.13 -7.76
C LEU A 115 -9.29 9.95 -8.97
N GLY A 116 -9.37 8.80 -9.62
CA GLY A 116 -8.64 8.50 -10.84
C GLY A 116 -7.26 7.87 -10.63
N ASP A 117 -6.53 7.77 -11.73
CA ASP A 117 -5.24 7.07 -11.82
C ASP A 117 -4.07 8.05 -11.58
N ALA A 118 -4.02 8.60 -10.37
CA ALA A 118 -3.03 9.60 -10.01
C ALA A 118 -1.61 8.99 -9.96
N PRO A 119 -0.58 9.75 -10.37
CA PRO A 119 0.81 9.32 -10.21
C PRO A 119 1.15 9.27 -8.72
N ILE A 120 1.88 8.22 -8.34
CA ILE A 120 2.40 8.06 -6.97
C ILE A 120 3.79 8.70 -6.92
N PRO A 121 4.00 9.70 -6.04
CA PRO A 121 5.32 10.27 -5.78
C PRO A 121 6.36 9.19 -5.44
N ILE A 122 7.57 9.34 -5.96
CA ILE A 122 8.65 8.36 -5.68
C ILE A 122 9.05 8.39 -4.19
N GLU A 123 8.81 9.53 -3.54
CA GLU A 123 9.02 9.78 -2.12
C GLU A 123 8.18 8.85 -1.24
N ASP A 124 6.96 8.50 -1.67
CA ASP A 124 6.11 7.56 -0.93
C ASP A 124 6.71 6.13 -0.95
N PHE A 125 7.41 5.76 -2.03
CA PHE A 125 8.17 4.50 -2.07
C PHE A 125 9.39 4.54 -1.15
N PHE A 126 10.11 5.65 -1.12
CA PHE A 126 11.26 5.81 -0.22
C PHE A 126 10.85 5.72 1.24
N MET A 127 9.73 6.34 1.58
CA MET A 127 9.17 6.33 2.93
C MET A 127 8.79 4.94 3.39
N VAL A 128 8.12 4.15 2.55
CA VAL A 128 7.82 2.76 2.93
C VAL A 128 9.09 1.91 3.03
N GLU A 129 10.08 2.17 2.18
CA GLU A 129 11.34 1.42 2.16
C GLU A 129 12.22 1.64 3.41
N ASP A 130 12.27 2.86 3.94
CA ASP A 130 13.11 3.20 5.10
C ASP A 130 12.37 3.22 6.45
N GLY A 131 11.08 2.88 6.45
CA GLY A 131 10.31 2.76 7.69
C GLY A 131 9.76 4.08 8.22
N SER A 132 10.07 5.21 7.58
CA SER A 132 9.66 6.53 8.05
C SER A 132 8.15 6.78 7.93
N TYR A 133 7.40 5.86 7.33
CA TYR A 133 5.94 5.85 7.39
C TYR A 133 5.38 5.82 8.83
N GLU A 134 6.17 5.41 9.82
CA GLU A 134 5.81 5.52 11.23
C GLU A 134 5.63 6.97 11.71
N GLU A 135 6.16 7.94 10.97
CA GLU A 135 6.05 9.38 11.21
C GLU A 135 5.17 10.06 10.16
N TYR A 136 4.48 9.28 9.32
CA TYR A 136 3.64 9.83 8.25
C TYR A 136 2.35 10.44 8.80
N PRO A 137 1.90 11.63 8.34
CA PRO A 137 0.62 12.25 8.69
C PRO A 137 -0.65 11.49 8.31
#